data_AF-A0A3G6J1R5-F1
#
_entry.id   AF-A0A3G6J1R5-F1
#
_cell.length_a   1.000
_cell.length_b   1.000
_cell.length_c   1.000
_cell.angle_alpha   90.00
_cell.angle_beta   90.00
_cell.angle_gamma   90.00
#
_symmetry.space_group_name_H-M   'P 1'
#
loop_
_entity.id
_entity.type
_entity.pdbx_description
1 polymer ?
#
loop_
_entity_poly.entity_id
_entity_poly.type
_entity_poly.pdbx_seq_one_letter_code
_entity_poly.pdbx_strand_id
1 'polypeptide(L)'
;MKTAKIAAYLLVPALALGACSNDSDDANSAKQESSQTQENAGSNDAPNNASNDKRAALGERVETSIQPENDIFMTVNSVDFASECKFGVAEFQEAPQVGPDQEIMQISGVFEVERYEGPMAQVLPAMPGTPMVVTADGFTQDAETLVSCAAPDDGQQNWSTPTPVGSKVKVFGEFLVPKGTEEVIIDGMRFPTS
;
A
#
# COMPACT_ATOMS: atom_id res chain seq x y z
N MET A 1 -41.90 34.75 4.22
CA MET A 1 -41.62 33.39 4.74
C MET A 1 -40.84 33.54 6.05
N LYS A 2 -41.36 32.99 7.15
CA LYS A 2 -40.83 33.17 8.51
C LYS A 2 -39.87 32.03 8.84
N THR A 3 -38.66 32.39 9.23
CA THR A 3 -37.61 31.50 9.75
C THR A 3 -37.93 31.06 11.17
N ALA A 4 -37.97 29.75 11.43
CA ALA A 4 -38.02 29.19 12.77
C ALA A 4 -36.65 28.55 13.08
N LYS A 5 -35.96 29.11 14.07
CA LYS A 5 -34.77 28.52 14.70
C LYS A 5 -35.25 27.56 15.78
N ILE A 6 -34.81 26.31 15.73
CA ILE A 6 -34.97 25.36 16.83
C ILE A 6 -33.57 25.04 17.35
N ALA A 7 -33.35 25.35 18.62
CA ALA A 7 -32.19 24.97 19.40
C ALA A 7 -32.70 24.15 20.59
N ALA A 8 -32.13 22.97 20.82
CA ALA A 8 -32.17 22.22 22.09
C ALA A 8 -31.11 21.10 21.99
N TYR A 9 -29.96 21.22 22.66
CA TYR A 9 -29.65 20.88 24.06
C TYR A 9 -29.35 19.40 24.34
N LEU A 10 -28.05 19.13 24.56
CA LEU A 10 -27.36 18.26 25.53
C LEU A 10 -27.84 16.84 25.83
N LEU A 11 -26.92 15.86 25.75
CA LEU A 11 -26.57 14.98 26.88
C LEU A 11 -25.24 14.23 26.66
N VAL A 12 -24.40 14.23 27.71
CA VAL A 12 -23.07 13.61 27.87
C VAL A 12 -23.22 12.24 28.57
N PRO A 13 -22.29 11.30 28.38
CA PRO A 13 -21.64 10.77 29.59
C PRO A 13 -20.11 10.62 29.46
N ALA A 14 -19.46 10.90 30.58
CA ALA A 14 -18.03 10.86 30.79
C ALA A 14 -17.49 9.42 30.83
N LEU A 15 -16.34 9.19 30.21
CA LEU A 15 -15.57 7.96 30.32
C LEU A 15 -14.72 8.03 31.59
N ALA A 16 -14.99 7.14 32.54
CA ALA A 16 -14.19 6.96 33.74
C ALA A 16 -12.89 6.22 33.40
N LEU A 17 -11.74 6.82 33.75
CA LEU A 17 -10.42 6.19 33.73
C LEU A 17 -10.30 5.25 34.94
N GLY A 18 -10.15 3.95 34.69
CA GLY A 18 -9.71 2.98 35.68
C GLY A 18 -8.17 2.97 35.76
N ALA A 19 -7.63 3.60 36.80
CA ALA A 19 -6.24 3.46 37.20
C ALA A 19 -6.11 2.24 38.13
N CYS A 20 -5.50 1.16 37.64
CA CYS A 20 -5.05 0.06 38.50
C CYS A 20 -3.66 0.42 39.06
N SER A 21 -3.64 1.09 40.21
CA SER A 21 -2.46 1.08 41.09
C SER A 21 -2.51 -0.20 41.92
N ASN A 22 -1.57 -1.11 41.71
CA ASN A 22 -1.28 -2.16 42.67
C ASN A 22 0.06 -1.80 43.30
N ASP A 23 0.00 -1.28 44.51
CA ASP A 23 1.14 -1.15 45.39
C ASP A 23 0.73 -1.71 46.75
N SER A 24 1.44 -2.75 47.18
CA SER A 24 1.47 -3.24 48.56
C SER A 24 2.70 -4.13 48.68
N ASP A 25 3.81 -3.46 48.98
CA ASP A 25 4.82 -3.79 49.97
C ASP A 25 4.82 -5.23 50.53
N ASP A 26 5.98 -5.88 50.43
CA ASP A 26 6.56 -6.52 51.60
C ASP A 26 8.09 -6.41 51.57
N ALA A 27 8.59 -5.70 52.58
CA ALA A 27 9.99 -5.52 52.86
C ALA A 27 10.59 -6.80 53.49
N ASN A 28 11.73 -7.26 52.98
CA ASN A 28 12.70 -7.93 53.83
C ASN A 28 14.14 -7.65 53.38
N SER A 29 14.96 -7.30 54.37
CA SER A 29 16.34 -6.82 54.22
C SER A 29 17.39 -7.92 54.04
N ALA A 30 18.46 -7.53 53.35
CA ALA A 30 19.87 -7.85 53.59
C ALA A 30 20.47 -9.20 53.18
N LYS A 31 21.36 -9.16 52.17
CA LYS A 31 22.80 -9.51 52.21
C LYS A 31 23.32 -9.65 50.77
N GLN A 32 24.21 -8.76 50.30
CA GLN A 32 25.68 -8.86 50.40
C GLN A 32 26.31 -9.92 49.44
N GLU A 33 26.84 -9.40 48.32
CA GLU A 33 28.19 -9.62 47.77
C GLU A 33 28.61 -11.04 47.29
N SER A 34 28.91 -11.18 45.99
CA SER A 34 30.23 -11.62 45.48
C SER A 34 30.19 -12.09 44.01
N SER A 35 30.91 -11.34 43.17
CA SER A 35 31.86 -11.75 42.11
C SER A 35 31.52 -12.81 41.04
N GLN A 36 31.61 -12.32 39.80
CA GLN A 36 32.32 -12.85 38.62
C GLN A 36 32.09 -14.31 38.21
N THR A 37 31.61 -14.51 36.97
CA THR A 37 32.44 -15.03 35.87
C THR A 37 31.79 -14.71 34.53
N GLN A 38 32.61 -14.13 33.67
CA GLN A 38 32.39 -13.85 32.26
C GLN A 38 32.63 -15.16 31.48
N GLU A 39 31.65 -15.64 30.72
CA GLU A 39 31.93 -16.57 29.64
C GLU A 39 31.14 -16.18 28.39
N ASN A 40 31.93 -15.77 27.41
CA ASN A 40 31.61 -15.35 26.08
C ASN A 40 31.33 -16.60 25.24
N ALA A 41 30.08 -16.83 24.85
CA ALA A 41 29.74 -17.74 23.76
C ALA A 41 28.69 -17.04 22.92
N GLY A 42 29.11 -16.63 21.73
CA GLY A 42 28.28 -15.89 20.79
C GLY A 42 27.07 -16.70 20.34
N SER A 43 25.94 -16.02 20.23
CA SER A 43 25.31 -15.78 18.94
C SER A 43 24.35 -14.62 19.14
N ASN A 44 24.81 -13.40 18.86
CA ASN A 44 23.90 -12.31 18.54
C ASN A 44 23.45 -12.53 17.09
N ASP A 45 22.68 -13.61 16.87
CA ASP A 45 21.71 -13.60 15.79
C ASP A 45 20.60 -12.67 16.25
N ALA A 46 20.85 -11.38 16.05
CA ALA A 46 19.75 -10.44 15.86
C ALA A 46 18.81 -11.09 14.83
N PRO A 47 17.48 -11.00 15.01
CA PRO A 47 16.57 -11.45 13.97
C PRO A 47 16.95 -10.67 12.72
N ASN A 48 17.41 -11.39 11.69
CA ASN A 48 17.47 -10.89 10.33
C ASN A 48 16.07 -10.36 10.02
N ASN A 49 15.88 -9.06 10.21
CA ASN A 49 14.78 -8.33 9.62
C ASN A 49 15.10 -8.36 8.12
N ALA A 50 14.63 -9.43 7.47
CA ALA A 50 14.79 -9.63 6.05
C ALA A 50 14.33 -8.33 5.38
N SER A 51 15.28 -7.66 4.72
CA SER A 51 15.04 -6.43 4.02
C SER A 51 13.79 -6.56 3.16
N ASN A 52 12.75 -5.77 3.45
CA ASN A 52 11.54 -5.62 2.61
C ASN A 52 11.88 -4.85 1.30
N ASP A 53 13.03 -5.13 0.70
CA ASP A 53 13.56 -4.50 -0.51
C ASP A 53 13.51 -5.51 -1.66
N LYS A 54 12.34 -6.11 -1.87
CA LYS A 54 12.12 -6.96 -3.04
C LYS A 54 12.04 -6.06 -4.26
N ARG A 55 12.97 -6.24 -5.20
CA ARG A 55 13.08 -5.45 -6.44
C ARG A 55 12.79 -6.32 -7.65
N ALA A 56 12.15 -5.74 -8.65
CA ALA A 56 11.81 -6.37 -9.90
C ALA A 56 12.13 -5.44 -11.08
N ALA A 57 12.54 -6.01 -12.21
CA ALA A 57 12.67 -5.24 -13.44
C ALA A 57 11.28 -5.04 -14.09
N LEU A 58 11.15 -3.97 -14.89
CA LEU A 58 10.01 -3.86 -15.80
C LEU A 58 10.01 -5.02 -16.79
N GLY A 59 8.83 -5.59 -17.05
CA GLY A 59 8.63 -6.80 -17.88
C GLY A 59 8.88 -8.12 -17.15
N GLU A 60 9.36 -8.09 -15.90
CA GLU A 60 9.50 -9.29 -15.08
C GLU A 60 8.15 -9.73 -14.50
N ARG A 61 7.89 -11.04 -14.51
CA ARG A 61 6.73 -11.64 -13.83
C ARG A 61 7.12 -11.96 -12.39
N VAL A 62 6.46 -11.31 -11.44
CA VAL A 62 6.74 -11.45 -10.01
C VAL A 62 5.51 -11.88 -9.24
N GLU A 63 5.72 -12.64 -8.17
CA GLU A 63 4.66 -13.04 -7.25
C GLU A 63 4.36 -11.88 -6.29
N THR A 64 3.11 -11.43 -6.25
CA THR A 64 2.64 -10.33 -5.39
C THR A 64 1.85 -10.82 -4.18
N SER A 65 1.54 -12.13 -4.15
CA SER A 65 0.91 -12.74 -2.99
C SER A 65 1.84 -12.72 -1.77
N ILE A 66 1.29 -12.33 -0.62
CA ILE A 66 1.94 -12.49 0.70
C ILE A 66 1.48 -13.77 1.43
N GLN A 67 0.46 -14.45 0.90
CA GLN A 67 -0.17 -15.62 1.50
C GLN A 67 0.26 -16.88 0.72
N PRO A 68 0.83 -17.91 1.38
CA PRO A 68 1.35 -19.10 0.70
C PRO A 68 0.28 -19.94 -0.03
N GLU A 69 -0.99 -19.74 0.29
CA GLU A 69 -2.15 -20.36 -0.36
C GLU A 69 -2.58 -19.64 -1.65
N ASN A 70 -1.99 -18.49 -1.95
CA ASN A 70 -2.38 -17.63 -3.07
C ASN A 70 -1.24 -17.54 -4.09
N ASP A 71 -1.57 -17.73 -5.35
CA ASP A 71 -0.64 -17.63 -6.48
C ASP A 71 -1.12 -16.47 -7.35
N ILE A 72 -0.67 -15.27 -7.00
CA ILE A 72 -1.00 -14.01 -7.69
C ILE A 72 0.29 -13.42 -8.22
N PHE A 73 0.27 -13.09 -9.51
CA PHE A 73 1.44 -12.59 -10.22
C PHE A 73 1.14 -11.29 -10.93
N MET A 74 2.18 -10.47 -11.03
CA MET A 74 2.15 -9.22 -11.75
C MET A 74 3.36 -9.08 -12.67
N THR A 75 3.12 -8.50 -13.84
CA THR A 75 4.16 -7.99 -14.72
C THR A 75 3.89 -6.51 -14.99
N VAL A 76 4.76 -5.64 -14.51
CA VAL A 76 4.69 -4.20 -14.82
C VAL A 76 5.46 -3.97 -16.12
N ASN A 77 4.76 -3.60 -17.19
CA ASN A 77 5.36 -3.41 -18.51
C ASN A 77 5.92 -1.99 -18.69
N SER A 78 5.21 -0.98 -18.18
CA SER A 78 5.65 0.40 -18.22
C SER A 78 5.13 1.19 -17.03
N VAL A 79 5.90 2.21 -16.66
CA VAL A 79 5.53 3.27 -15.73
C VAL A 79 5.89 4.58 -16.43
N ASP A 80 4.89 5.36 -16.81
CA ASP A 80 5.06 6.62 -17.52
C ASP A 80 4.64 7.78 -16.59
N PHE A 81 5.44 8.84 -16.53
CA PHE A 81 5.12 10.06 -15.79
C PHE A 81 4.87 11.22 -16.76
N ALA A 82 3.76 11.94 -16.59
CA ALA A 82 3.40 13.06 -17.46
C ALA A 82 2.51 14.08 -16.74
N SER A 83 2.45 15.31 -17.26
CA SER A 83 1.48 16.31 -16.79
C SER A 83 0.07 16.10 -17.35
N GLU A 84 -0.09 15.22 -18.33
CA GLU A 84 -1.35 14.96 -19.05
C GLU A 84 -1.52 13.45 -19.29
N CYS A 85 -2.77 13.01 -19.48
CA CYS A 85 -3.06 11.62 -19.81
C CYS A 85 -2.44 11.23 -21.16
N LYS A 86 -1.66 10.15 -21.20
CA LYS A 86 -0.86 9.71 -22.35
C LYS A 86 -1.72 9.37 -23.56
N PHE A 87 -2.91 8.83 -23.31
CA PHE A 87 -3.88 8.44 -24.33
C PHE A 87 -5.11 9.35 -24.38
N GLY A 88 -5.01 10.55 -23.77
CA GLY A 88 -6.13 11.48 -23.65
C GLY A 88 -7.03 11.20 -22.44
N VAL A 89 -8.07 12.02 -22.30
CA VAL A 89 -9.04 11.93 -21.21
C VAL A 89 -10.11 10.90 -21.57
N ALA A 90 -10.51 10.06 -20.61
CA ALA A 90 -11.56 9.08 -20.77
C ALA A 90 -12.90 9.75 -21.13
N GLU A 91 -13.74 9.04 -21.89
CA GLU A 91 -15.04 9.56 -22.29
C GLU A 91 -15.89 9.91 -21.05
N PHE A 92 -16.57 11.07 -21.11
CA PHE A 92 -17.38 11.61 -20.01
C PHE A 92 -16.61 12.00 -18.74
N GLN A 93 -15.28 12.01 -18.76
CA GLN A 93 -14.47 12.50 -17.66
C GLN A 93 -13.94 13.92 -17.93
N GLU A 94 -13.67 14.64 -16.84
CA GLU A 94 -12.90 15.88 -16.90
C GLU A 94 -11.41 15.55 -16.87
N ALA A 95 -10.60 16.44 -17.45
CA ALA A 95 -9.15 16.35 -17.35
C ALA A 95 -8.73 16.38 -15.87
N PRO A 96 -7.76 15.53 -15.46
CA PRO A 96 -7.31 15.48 -14.08
C PRO A 96 -6.71 16.83 -13.67
N GLN A 97 -7.00 17.25 -12.44
CA GLN A 97 -6.43 18.47 -11.88
C GLN A 97 -5.05 18.16 -11.30
N VAL A 98 -4.00 18.47 -12.06
CA VAL A 98 -2.61 18.20 -11.65
C VAL A 98 -1.99 19.46 -11.06
N GLY A 99 -1.60 19.39 -9.78
CA GLY A 99 -0.90 20.49 -9.09
C GLY A 99 0.51 20.76 -9.63
N PRO A 100 1.11 21.92 -9.32
CA PRO A 100 2.44 22.29 -9.81
C PRO A 100 3.56 21.33 -9.38
N ASP A 101 3.38 20.66 -8.25
CA ASP A 101 4.34 19.72 -7.64
C ASP A 101 3.95 18.25 -7.84
N GLN A 102 2.94 17.99 -8.68
CA GLN A 102 2.42 16.65 -8.95
C GLN A 102 2.54 16.30 -10.43
N GLU A 103 2.48 15.00 -10.72
CA GLU A 103 2.40 14.45 -12.06
C GLU A 103 1.53 13.19 -12.07
N ILE A 104 1.06 12.83 -13.27
CA ILE A 104 0.27 11.63 -13.51
C ILE A 104 1.23 10.48 -13.79
N MET A 105 1.21 9.49 -12.92
CA MET A 105 1.82 8.18 -13.12
C MET A 105 0.81 7.25 -13.82
N GLN A 106 1.15 6.76 -15.01
CA GLN A 106 0.36 5.80 -15.78
C GLN A 106 1.11 4.47 -15.86
N ILE A 107 0.52 3.42 -15.30
CA ILE A 107 1.12 2.09 -15.20
C ILE A 107 0.36 1.14 -16.14
N SER A 108 1.09 0.41 -16.98
CA SER A 108 0.54 -0.68 -17.79
C SER A 108 1.18 -2.00 -17.41
N GLY A 109 0.39 -3.07 -17.37
CA GLY A 109 0.89 -4.37 -16.92
C GLY A 109 -0.02 -5.54 -17.26
N VAL A 110 0.36 -6.70 -16.74
CA VAL A 110 -0.46 -7.93 -16.72
C VAL A 110 -0.64 -8.34 -15.27
N PHE A 111 -1.88 -8.60 -14.88
CA PHE A 111 -2.23 -9.16 -13.58
C PHE A 111 -2.82 -10.55 -13.78
N GLU A 112 -2.29 -11.53 -13.06
CA GLU A 112 -2.60 -12.94 -13.22
C GLU A 112 -2.92 -13.58 -11.88
N VAL A 113 -4.04 -14.29 -11.83
CA VAL A 113 -4.52 -14.94 -10.61
C VAL A 113 -4.62 -16.43 -10.91
N GLU A 114 -3.60 -17.19 -10.54
CA GLU A 114 -3.59 -18.65 -10.74
C GLU A 114 -4.37 -19.36 -9.63
N ARG A 115 -4.16 -18.93 -8.38
CA ARG A 115 -4.85 -19.45 -7.19
C ARG A 115 -5.17 -18.31 -6.24
N TYR A 116 -6.40 -18.29 -5.74
CA TYR A 116 -6.81 -17.36 -4.70
C TYR A 116 -7.75 -18.07 -3.74
N GLU A 117 -7.29 -18.24 -2.52
CA GLU A 117 -7.97 -18.81 -1.38
C GLU A 117 -8.14 -17.74 -0.29
N GLY A 118 -9.28 -17.80 0.39
CA GLY A 118 -9.62 -16.85 1.45
C GLY A 118 -11.13 -16.73 1.63
N PRO A 119 -11.61 -16.19 2.76
CA PRO A 119 -13.04 -16.08 3.05
C PRO A 119 -13.81 -15.30 1.97
N MET A 120 -13.13 -14.37 1.31
CA MET A 120 -13.68 -13.52 0.26
C MET A 120 -13.40 -14.04 -1.16
N ALA A 121 -12.60 -15.09 -1.35
CA ALA A 121 -12.16 -15.53 -2.67
C ALA A 121 -13.32 -15.98 -3.59
N GLN A 122 -14.43 -16.43 -3.01
CA GLN A 122 -15.65 -16.79 -3.76
C GLN A 122 -16.53 -15.58 -4.12
N VAL A 123 -16.25 -14.40 -3.55
CA VAL A 123 -17.11 -13.21 -3.61
C VAL A 123 -16.40 -12.01 -4.23
N LEU A 124 -15.09 -11.88 -4.05
CA LEU A 124 -14.24 -10.81 -4.58
C LEU A 124 -13.05 -11.43 -5.31
N PRO A 125 -12.99 -11.33 -6.65
CA PRO A 125 -11.80 -11.66 -7.41
C PRO A 125 -10.63 -10.74 -7.01
N ALA A 126 -9.39 -11.19 -7.21
CA ALA A 126 -8.21 -10.44 -6.78
C ALA A 126 -7.98 -9.21 -7.67
N MET A 127 -7.36 -8.17 -7.12
CA MET A 127 -6.99 -6.93 -7.82
C MET A 127 -5.57 -6.56 -7.39
N PRO A 128 -4.78 -5.89 -8.26
CA PRO A 128 -3.53 -5.31 -7.83
C PRO A 128 -3.76 -4.25 -6.74
N GLY A 129 -2.86 -4.17 -5.77
CA GLY A 129 -2.92 -3.12 -4.75
C GLY A 129 -2.73 -1.71 -5.32
N THR A 130 -3.15 -0.70 -4.57
CA THR A 130 -2.80 0.70 -4.89
C THR A 130 -1.29 0.86 -4.80
N PRO A 131 -0.62 1.40 -5.82
CA PRO A 131 0.81 1.62 -5.77
C PRO A 131 1.18 2.64 -4.68
N MET A 132 2.34 2.44 -4.08
CA MET A 132 3.05 3.48 -3.33
C MET A 132 4.20 4.02 -4.18
N VAL A 133 4.69 5.19 -3.83
CA VAL A 133 5.84 5.82 -4.50
C VAL A 133 6.90 6.22 -3.50
N VAL A 134 8.16 6.19 -3.93
CA VAL A 134 9.29 6.75 -3.19
C VAL A 134 9.63 8.11 -3.76
N THR A 135 9.50 9.13 -2.93
CA THR A 135 9.79 10.53 -3.27
C THR A 135 11.29 10.79 -3.31
N ALA A 136 11.72 11.90 -3.93
CA ALA A 136 13.13 12.28 -4.05
C ALA A 136 13.86 12.48 -2.70
N ASP A 137 13.13 12.69 -1.60
CA ASP A 137 13.66 12.77 -0.23
C ASP A 137 13.61 11.43 0.52
N GLY A 138 13.21 10.35 -0.15
CA GLY A 138 13.25 8.98 0.33
C GLY A 138 12.03 8.55 1.15
N PHE A 139 10.98 9.37 1.25
CA PHE A 139 9.74 8.96 1.90
C PHE A 139 8.91 8.06 0.98
N THR A 140 8.14 7.16 1.60
CA THR A 140 7.16 6.34 0.89
C THR A 140 5.76 6.86 1.20
N GLN A 141 4.92 7.02 0.17
CA GLN A 141 3.53 7.42 0.32
C GLN A 141 2.63 6.73 -0.71
N ASP A 142 1.34 6.60 -0.41
CA ASP A 142 0.37 6.04 -1.34
C ASP A 142 0.18 6.98 -2.55
N ALA A 143 0.02 6.40 -3.73
CA ALA A 143 -0.38 7.14 -4.91
C ALA A 143 -1.89 7.40 -4.88
N GLU A 144 -2.33 8.59 -5.28
CA GLU A 144 -3.76 8.92 -5.32
C GLU A 144 -4.37 8.38 -6.62
N THR A 145 -5.39 7.53 -6.53
CA THR A 145 -6.05 6.96 -7.72
C THR A 145 -6.75 8.02 -8.54
N LEU A 146 -6.50 8.02 -9.85
CA LEU A 146 -7.26 8.80 -10.84
C LEU A 146 -8.24 7.89 -11.59
N VAL A 147 -9.23 8.50 -12.25
CA VAL A 147 -10.22 7.80 -13.10
C VAL A 147 -10.50 8.58 -14.39
N SER A 148 -9.60 9.50 -14.75
CA SER A 148 -9.79 10.50 -15.80
C SER A 148 -9.08 10.16 -17.10
N CYS A 149 -8.08 9.27 -17.09
CA CYS A 149 -7.26 8.96 -18.25
C CYS A 149 -7.85 7.79 -19.05
N ALA A 150 -7.84 7.94 -20.37
CA ALA A 150 -8.17 6.84 -21.25
C ALA A 150 -7.07 5.77 -21.17
N ALA A 151 -7.48 4.51 -21.11
CA ALA A 151 -6.61 3.38 -21.34
C ALA A 151 -6.27 3.29 -22.85
N PRO A 152 -5.14 2.66 -23.24
CA PRO A 152 -4.87 2.37 -24.63
C PRO A 152 -5.92 1.41 -25.24
N ASP A 153 -6.16 1.55 -26.56
CA ASP A 153 -7.14 0.76 -27.33
C ASP A 153 -6.68 -0.70 -27.60
N ASP A 154 -6.16 -1.40 -26.59
CA ASP A 154 -5.60 -2.75 -26.71
C ASP A 154 -6.25 -3.77 -25.75
N GLY A 155 -7.39 -3.41 -25.18
CA GLY A 155 -8.19 -4.23 -24.28
C GLY A 155 -7.74 -4.20 -22.82
N GLN A 156 -6.95 -3.20 -22.42
CA GLN A 156 -6.58 -2.99 -21.02
C GLN A 156 -7.80 -2.65 -20.16
N GLN A 157 -7.88 -3.32 -19.01
CA GLN A 157 -8.90 -3.08 -18.00
C GLN A 157 -8.38 -2.06 -16.98
N ASN A 158 -9.28 -1.35 -16.30
CA ASN A 158 -8.88 -0.46 -15.22
C ASN A 158 -8.17 -1.26 -14.11
N TRP A 159 -7.14 -0.69 -13.49
CA TRP A 159 -6.36 -1.28 -12.39
C TRP A 159 -7.22 -1.88 -11.28
N SER A 160 -8.32 -1.22 -10.95
CA SER A 160 -9.29 -1.63 -9.93
C SER A 160 -10.30 -2.66 -10.41
N THR A 161 -10.11 -3.28 -11.59
CA THR A 161 -11.01 -4.30 -12.11
C THR A 161 -10.65 -5.67 -11.52
N PRO A 162 -11.58 -6.36 -10.84
CA PRO A 162 -11.32 -7.69 -10.30
C PRO A 162 -10.97 -8.72 -11.37
N THR A 163 -9.93 -9.51 -11.12
CA THR A 163 -9.45 -10.59 -11.97
C THR A 163 -9.86 -11.96 -11.41
N PRO A 164 -10.66 -12.75 -12.15
CA PRO A 164 -11.05 -14.09 -11.73
C PRO A 164 -9.88 -15.05 -11.59
N VAL A 165 -10.01 -16.03 -10.69
CA VAL A 165 -9.07 -17.14 -10.57
C VAL A 165 -8.99 -17.92 -11.88
N GLY A 166 -7.77 -18.31 -12.26
CA GLY A 166 -7.44 -18.95 -13.53
C GLY A 166 -7.35 -17.97 -14.71
N SER A 167 -7.38 -16.66 -14.48
CA SER A 167 -7.34 -15.64 -15.52
C SER A 167 -6.11 -14.75 -15.44
N LYS A 168 -5.75 -14.18 -16.59
CA LYS A 168 -4.81 -13.08 -16.70
C LYS A 168 -5.42 -11.95 -17.52
N VAL A 169 -5.21 -10.72 -17.09
CA VAL A 169 -5.75 -9.53 -17.75
C VAL A 169 -4.66 -8.50 -17.94
N LYS A 170 -4.76 -7.71 -19.01
CA LYS A 170 -3.95 -6.50 -19.14
C LYS A 170 -4.60 -5.43 -18.28
N VAL A 171 -3.81 -4.72 -17.48
CA VAL A 171 -4.29 -3.67 -16.58
C VAL A 171 -3.63 -2.34 -16.89
N PHE A 172 -4.43 -1.27 -16.78
CA PHE A 172 -4.01 0.11 -16.88
C PHE A 172 -4.42 0.86 -15.61
N GLY A 173 -3.44 1.47 -14.94
CA GLY A 173 -3.65 2.30 -13.76
C GLY A 173 -3.16 3.72 -13.98
N GLU A 174 -3.85 4.66 -13.37
CA GLU A 174 -3.53 6.08 -13.40
C GLU A 174 -3.57 6.63 -11.98
N PHE A 175 -2.53 7.37 -11.62
CA PHE A 175 -2.35 7.84 -10.26
C PHE A 175 -1.71 9.23 -10.25
N LEU A 176 -2.08 10.05 -9.28
CA LEU A 176 -1.44 11.32 -9.00
C LEU A 176 -0.35 11.10 -7.96
N VAL A 177 0.87 11.55 -8.30
CA VAL A 177 2.07 11.36 -7.47
C VAL A 177 2.87 12.66 -7.40
N PRO A 178 3.76 12.83 -6.40
CA PRO A 178 4.71 13.93 -6.40
C PRO A 178 5.69 13.82 -7.56
N LYS A 179 6.09 14.98 -8.09
CA LYS A 179 7.16 15.04 -9.10
C LYS A 179 8.47 14.48 -8.56
N GLY A 180 9.22 13.82 -9.45
CA GLY A 180 10.54 13.27 -9.09
C GLY A 180 10.44 11.99 -8.27
N THR A 181 9.39 11.20 -8.50
CA THR A 181 9.27 9.85 -7.95
C THR A 181 10.37 8.95 -8.52
N GLU A 182 11.16 8.31 -7.65
CA GLU A 182 12.32 7.48 -8.04
C GLU A 182 11.97 5.98 -8.16
N GLU A 183 10.98 5.52 -7.39
CA GLU A 183 10.56 4.12 -7.38
C GLU A 183 9.05 4.01 -7.19
N VAL A 184 8.48 2.95 -7.76
CA VAL A 184 7.08 2.55 -7.53
C VAL A 184 7.06 1.24 -6.78
N ILE A 185 6.20 1.13 -5.78
CA ILE A 185 6.00 -0.07 -4.97
C ILE A 185 4.60 -0.60 -5.22
N ILE A 186 4.48 -1.84 -5.67
CA ILE A 186 3.18 -2.52 -5.85
C ILE A 186 3.25 -3.83 -5.08
N ASP A 187 2.33 -4.02 -4.13
CA ASP A 187 2.25 -5.23 -3.30
C ASP A 187 3.60 -5.64 -2.67
N GLY A 188 4.37 -4.64 -2.23
CA GLY A 188 5.69 -4.83 -1.61
C GLY A 188 6.85 -5.06 -2.59
N MET A 189 6.60 -5.06 -3.90
CA MET A 189 7.63 -5.15 -4.94
C MET A 189 8.00 -3.76 -5.47
N ARG A 190 9.30 -3.43 -5.47
CA ARG A 190 9.86 -2.18 -6.01
C ARG A 190 10.20 -2.31 -7.48
N PHE A 191 9.74 -1.35 -8.27
CA PHE A 191 10.04 -1.22 -9.69
C PHE A 191 10.75 0.12 -9.94
N PRO A 192 11.78 0.15 -10.82
CA PRO A 192 12.45 1.39 -11.19
C PRO A 192 11.51 2.27 -12.03
N THR A 193 11.60 3.59 -11.84
CA THR A 193 11.08 4.58 -12.78
C THR A 193 12.15 4.91 -13.82
N SER A 194 11.76 5.10 -15.08
CA SER A 194 12.69 5.33 -16.20
C SER A 194 13.13 6.77 -16.35
#